data_AF-W7UZX3-F1
#
_entry.id   AF-W7UZX3-F1
#
_cell.length_a   1.000
_cell.length_b   1.000
_cell.length_c   1.000
_cell.angle_alpha   90.00
_cell.angle_beta   90.00
_cell.angle_gamma   90.00
#
_symmetry.space_group_name_H-M   'P 1'
#
loop_
_entity.id
_entity.type
_entity.pdbx_description
1 polymer ?
#
loop_
_entity_poly.entity_id
_entity_poly.type
_entity_poly.pdbx_seq_one_letter_code
_entity_poly.pdbx_strand_id
1 'polypeptide(L)'
;MAYHDVSLNIDCCAPAEIWDKIDEVYRSSEYYRKGENCLTWQGQDIELYSSAEPGGIQISGEMPDEIWDKWYPELKAKLSAALGYEIGEPEDGFEFRRWVPYIKKALDIKVINKDKIIFNDLSEFTWSLFDKKERDIMAYPPYFRFSSPLIELKIVFEGTGLFAKHKQRQEFSRFMSELADLGINTLDLT
;
A
#
# COMPACT_ATOMS: atom_id res chain seq x y z
N MET A 1 16.59 30.06 -7.57
CA MET A 1 15.51 29.17 -8.06
C MET A 1 16.08 27.78 -8.00
N ALA A 2 15.45 26.91 -7.21
CA ALA A 2 15.85 25.52 -7.13
C ALA A 2 14.85 24.70 -7.95
N TYR A 3 15.38 23.68 -8.60
CA TYR A 3 14.56 22.66 -9.24
C TYR A 3 14.35 21.55 -8.21
N HIS A 4 13.10 21.16 -7.99
CA HIS A 4 12.73 20.08 -7.11
C HIS A 4 12.14 18.94 -7.93
N ASP A 5 12.43 17.71 -7.51
CA ASP A 5 11.89 16.49 -8.09
C ASP A 5 11.76 15.46 -6.96
N VAL A 6 10.52 15.13 -6.62
CA VAL A 6 10.19 14.22 -5.51
C VAL A 6 9.11 13.25 -5.94
N SER A 7 9.11 12.06 -5.35
CA SER A 7 8.08 11.04 -5.61
C SER A 7 7.40 10.62 -4.31
N LEU A 8 6.08 10.78 -4.22
CA LEU A 8 5.30 10.39 -3.06
C LEU A 8 4.85 8.92 -3.15
N ASN A 9 4.86 8.19 -2.03
CA ASN A 9 4.45 6.79 -1.85
C ASN A 9 2.94 6.50 -2.05
N ILE A 10 2.31 7.16 -3.02
CA ILE A 10 0.91 7.00 -3.41
C ILE A 10 0.87 6.20 -4.72
N ASP A 11 0.23 5.04 -4.68
CA ASP A 11 0.09 4.16 -5.84
C ASP A 11 -0.76 4.81 -6.95
N CYS A 12 -0.24 4.84 -8.19
CA CYS A 12 -0.97 5.40 -9.33
C CYS A 12 -2.27 4.64 -9.67
N CYS A 13 -2.39 3.39 -9.21
CA CYS A 13 -3.59 2.57 -9.30
C CYS A 13 -4.55 2.77 -8.11
N ALA A 14 -4.40 3.84 -7.32
CA ALA A 14 -5.36 4.17 -6.27
C ALA A 14 -6.80 4.30 -6.82
N PRO A 15 -7.83 3.89 -6.06
CA PRO A 15 -9.20 3.96 -6.51
C PRO A 15 -9.69 5.42 -6.60
N ALA A 16 -10.75 5.65 -7.36
CA ALA A 16 -11.26 7.00 -7.65
C ALA A 16 -11.54 7.83 -6.37
N GLU A 17 -12.09 7.21 -5.32
CA GLU A 17 -12.36 7.86 -4.04
C GLU A 17 -11.09 8.38 -3.33
N ILE A 18 -9.93 7.78 -3.61
CA ILE A 18 -8.64 8.23 -3.10
C ILE A 18 -8.10 9.38 -3.95
N TRP A 19 -8.26 9.30 -5.26
CA TRP A 19 -7.96 10.42 -6.14
C TRP A 19 -8.79 11.67 -5.82
N ASP A 20 -10.07 11.51 -5.49
CA ASP A 20 -10.93 12.62 -5.05
C ASP A 20 -10.37 13.33 -3.80
N LYS A 21 -9.86 12.56 -2.83
CA LYS A 21 -9.20 13.12 -1.62
C LYS A 21 -7.89 13.83 -1.95
N ILE A 22 -7.08 13.27 -2.84
CA ILE A 22 -5.82 13.88 -3.29
C ILE A 22 -6.12 15.22 -3.99
N ASP A 23 -7.11 15.22 -4.87
CA ASP A 23 -7.61 16.40 -5.58
C ASP A 23 -8.08 17.50 -4.61
N GLU A 24 -8.81 17.15 -3.56
CA GLU A 24 -9.23 18.09 -2.51
C GLU A 24 -8.03 18.71 -1.80
N VAL A 25 -7.04 17.91 -1.41
CA VAL A 25 -5.81 18.40 -0.78
C VAL A 25 -5.03 19.32 -1.72
N TYR A 26 -4.88 18.93 -2.99
CA TYR A 26 -4.17 19.75 -3.98
C TYR A 26 -4.86 21.09 -4.18
N ARG A 27 -6.20 21.12 -4.31
CA ARG A 27 -7.00 22.35 -4.41
C ARG A 27 -6.90 23.26 -3.19
N SER A 28 -6.66 22.68 -2.01
CA SER A 28 -6.48 23.43 -0.77
C SER A 28 -5.08 24.00 -0.56
N SER A 29 -4.12 23.62 -1.42
CA SER A 29 -2.72 24.04 -1.31
C SER A 29 -2.49 25.40 -1.96
N GLU A 30 -1.62 26.22 -1.39
CA GLU A 30 -1.26 27.51 -1.98
C GLU A 30 -0.67 27.31 -3.39
N TYR A 31 -0.85 28.32 -4.24
CA TYR A 31 -0.41 28.34 -5.65
C TYR A 31 -1.15 27.36 -6.57
N TYR A 32 -2.12 26.60 -6.07
CA TYR A 32 -2.88 25.65 -6.89
C TYR A 32 -3.52 26.34 -8.10
N ARG A 33 -3.28 25.76 -9.27
CA ARG A 33 -3.90 26.13 -10.54
C ARG A 33 -4.41 24.87 -11.21
N LYS A 34 -5.64 24.95 -11.70
CA LYS A 34 -6.19 23.88 -12.53
C LYS A 34 -5.56 23.99 -13.92
N GLY A 35 -4.63 23.09 -14.24
CA GLY A 35 -4.13 22.90 -15.60
C GLY A 35 -5.12 22.15 -16.49
N GLU A 36 -4.88 22.15 -17.80
CA GLU A 36 -5.76 21.46 -18.76
C GLU A 36 -5.65 19.93 -18.67
N ASN A 37 -4.45 19.40 -18.42
CA ASN A 37 -4.17 17.95 -18.41
C ASN A 37 -3.36 17.45 -17.20
N CYS A 38 -2.91 18.36 -16.33
CA CYS A 38 -2.15 18.05 -15.13
C CYS A 38 -2.51 19.04 -14.02
N LEU A 39 -2.34 18.60 -12.78
CA LEU A 39 -2.48 19.46 -11.62
C LEU A 39 -1.18 20.23 -11.47
N THR A 40 -1.27 21.55 -11.36
CA THR A 40 -0.11 22.44 -11.32
C THR A 40 -0.19 23.40 -10.14
N TRP A 41 0.98 23.86 -9.72
CA TRP A 41 1.10 25.00 -8.81
C TRP A 41 1.89 26.10 -9.52
N GLN A 42 1.30 27.29 -9.63
CA GLN A 42 1.89 28.41 -10.35
C GLN A 42 1.80 29.71 -9.54
N GLY A 43 2.87 30.48 -9.59
CA GLY A 43 3.02 31.76 -8.90
C GLY A 43 4.18 32.56 -9.49
N GLN A 44 4.57 33.66 -8.83
CA GLN A 44 5.80 34.34 -9.19
C GLN A 44 6.98 33.42 -8.89
N ASP A 45 7.78 33.08 -9.91
CA ASP A 45 8.92 32.17 -9.83
C ASP A 45 8.56 30.75 -9.33
N ILE A 46 7.30 30.33 -9.52
CA ILE A 46 6.79 29.00 -9.14
C ILE A 46 6.13 28.35 -10.33
N GLU A 47 6.59 27.16 -10.68
CA GLU A 47 6.00 26.31 -11.71
C GLU A 47 6.26 24.84 -11.36
N LEU A 48 5.31 24.22 -10.64
CA LEU A 48 5.34 22.81 -10.29
C LEU A 48 4.25 22.03 -11.03
N TYR A 49 4.58 20.79 -11.35
CA TYR A 49 3.71 19.83 -12.02
C TYR A 49 3.57 18.57 -11.16
N SER A 50 2.41 17.92 -11.20
CA SER A 50 2.24 16.58 -10.66
C SER A 50 1.90 15.56 -11.75
N SER A 51 2.50 14.37 -11.65
CA SER A 51 2.23 13.22 -12.52
C SER A 51 2.04 11.95 -11.69
N ALA A 52 1.11 11.09 -12.12
CA ALA A 52 0.91 9.78 -11.53
C ALA A 52 1.77 8.75 -12.28
N GLU A 53 2.87 8.32 -11.66
CA GLU A 53 3.84 7.40 -12.26
C GLU A 53 3.80 6.01 -11.59
N PRO A 54 4.32 4.95 -12.23
CA PRO A 54 4.42 3.63 -11.59
C PRO A 54 5.20 3.64 -10.27
N GLY A 55 6.12 4.60 -10.10
CA GLY A 55 6.95 4.79 -8.91
C GLY A 55 6.38 5.75 -7.87
N GLY A 56 5.13 6.18 -8.00
CA GLY A 56 4.48 7.12 -7.08
C GLY A 56 3.92 8.36 -7.77
N ILE A 57 3.38 9.28 -6.98
CA ILE A 57 3.00 10.59 -7.50
C ILE A 57 4.22 11.49 -7.49
N GLN A 58 4.72 11.80 -8.69
CA GLN A 58 5.81 12.74 -8.88
C GLN A 58 5.31 14.17 -8.72
N ILE A 59 6.12 15.01 -8.08
CA ILE A 59 5.99 16.46 -8.11
C ILE A 59 7.34 17.03 -8.52
N SER A 60 7.38 17.78 -9.62
CA SER A 60 8.62 18.36 -10.12
C SER A 60 8.44 19.73 -10.75
N GLY A 61 9.51 20.53 -10.73
CA GLY A 61 9.53 21.87 -11.30
C GLY A 61 10.30 22.88 -10.46
N GLU A 62 9.99 24.15 -10.64
CA GLU A 62 10.70 25.26 -10.00
C GLU A 62 9.87 25.86 -8.86
N MET A 63 10.51 26.00 -7.69
CA MET A 63 9.98 26.74 -6.54
C MET A 63 11.15 27.33 -5.75
N PRO A 64 11.04 28.53 -5.16
CA PRO A 64 12.09 29.03 -4.27
C PRO A 64 12.20 28.16 -3.01
N ASP A 65 13.42 27.81 -2.58
CA ASP A 65 13.67 26.94 -1.42
C ASP A 65 12.91 27.40 -0.17
N GLU A 66 12.88 28.71 0.11
CA GLU A 66 12.18 29.28 1.27
C GLU A 66 10.66 29.02 1.29
N ILE A 67 10.06 28.84 0.10
CA ILE A 67 8.65 28.49 -0.07
C ILE A 67 8.51 26.97 -0.02
N TRP A 68 9.37 26.25 -0.74
CA TRP A 68 9.39 24.78 -0.77
C TRP A 68 9.49 24.15 0.62
N ASP A 69 10.40 24.66 1.46
CA ASP A 69 10.66 24.18 2.82
C ASP A 69 9.44 24.27 3.75
N LYS A 70 8.45 25.10 3.40
CA LYS A 70 7.18 25.21 4.12
C LYS A 70 6.08 24.43 3.40
N TRP A 71 6.00 24.62 2.09
CA TRP A 71 4.93 24.09 1.25
C TRP A 71 4.96 22.56 1.17
N TYR A 72 6.12 21.96 0.97
CA TYR A 72 6.23 20.52 0.75
C TYR A 72 5.91 19.69 2.03
N PRO A 73 6.44 20.02 3.22
CA PRO A 73 6.01 19.37 4.45
C PRO A 73 4.52 19.55 4.75
N GLU A 74 3.94 20.72 4.49
CA GLU A 74 2.51 20.97 4.67
C GLU A 74 1.66 20.10 3.73
N LEU A 75 2.04 19.99 2.46
CA LEU A 75 1.37 19.11 1.50
C LEU A 75 1.40 17.66 1.97
N LYS A 76 2.57 17.13 2.35
CA LYS A 76 2.71 15.76 2.88
C LYS A 76 1.83 15.53 4.12
N ALA A 77 1.79 16.50 5.03
CA ALA A 77 0.96 16.41 6.23
C ALA A 77 -0.54 16.37 5.90
N LYS A 78 -1.01 17.23 4.98
CA LYS A 78 -2.41 17.24 4.53
C LYS A 78 -2.79 15.94 3.81
N LEU A 79 -1.93 15.44 2.92
CA LEU A 79 -2.14 14.16 2.26
C LEU A 79 -2.18 13.01 3.26
N SER A 80 -1.25 12.99 4.23
CA SER A 80 -1.22 11.96 5.27
C SER A 80 -2.51 11.94 6.08
N ALA A 81 -3.00 13.11 6.49
CA ALA A 81 -4.25 13.24 7.22
C ALA A 81 -5.46 12.78 6.39
N ALA A 82 -5.53 13.14 5.10
CA ALA A 82 -6.64 12.78 4.22
C ALA A 82 -6.66 11.28 3.89
N LEU A 83 -5.49 10.67 3.72
CA LEU A 83 -5.34 9.28 3.27
C LEU A 83 -5.23 8.26 4.41
N GLY A 84 -4.91 8.72 5.63
CA GLY A 84 -4.85 7.90 6.83
C GLY A 84 -3.60 7.02 6.94
N TYR A 85 -2.51 7.38 6.24
CA TYR A 85 -1.19 6.78 6.36
C TYR A 85 -0.11 7.83 6.08
N GLU A 86 1.12 7.59 6.50
CA GLU A 86 2.21 8.54 6.31
C GLU A 86 2.60 8.66 4.83
N ILE A 87 2.66 9.91 4.35
CA ILE A 87 3.06 10.26 2.99
C ILE A 87 4.47 10.82 2.98
N GLY A 88 5.31 10.25 2.12
CA GLY A 88 6.71 10.62 1.96
C GLY A 88 7.35 9.91 0.78
N GLU A 89 8.66 10.02 0.67
CA GLU A 89 9.39 9.51 -0.47
C GLU A 89 9.80 8.05 -0.26
N PRO A 90 9.55 7.14 -1.22
CA PRO A 90 9.95 5.75 -1.07
C PRO A 90 11.45 5.56 -0.80
N GLU A 91 12.31 6.46 -1.30
CA GLU A 91 13.76 6.43 -1.04
C GLU A 91 14.14 6.75 0.41
N ASP A 92 13.28 7.46 1.14
CA ASP A 92 13.40 7.71 2.58
C ASP A 92 12.81 6.56 3.43
N GLY A 93 12.30 5.50 2.79
CA GLY A 93 11.72 4.33 3.45
C GLY A 93 10.21 4.39 3.65
N PHE A 94 9.49 5.28 2.96
CA PHE A 94 8.03 5.33 3.01
C PHE A 94 7.41 4.23 2.12
N GLU A 95 6.62 3.37 2.75
CA GLU A 95 5.99 2.22 2.09
C GLU A 95 4.73 2.63 1.32
N PHE A 96 4.49 1.97 0.18
CA PHE A 96 3.25 2.18 -0.59
C PHE A 96 2.05 1.54 0.09
N ARG A 97 0.92 2.26 0.08
CA ARG A 97 -0.39 1.66 0.34
C ARG A 97 -0.95 1.03 -0.94
N ARG A 98 -1.30 -0.24 -0.85
CA ARG A 98 -1.95 -1.03 -1.90
C ARG A 98 -3.44 -1.16 -1.62
N TRP A 99 -4.25 -0.71 -2.58
CA TRP A 99 -5.71 -0.65 -2.44
C TRP A 99 -6.41 -1.92 -2.90
N VAL A 100 -5.71 -2.78 -3.65
CA VAL A 100 -6.22 -4.09 -4.09
C VAL A 100 -5.49 -5.18 -3.31
N PRO A 101 -6.21 -6.19 -2.78
CA PRO A 101 -5.58 -7.32 -2.13
C PRO A 101 -4.69 -8.13 -3.08
N TYR A 102 -3.51 -8.53 -2.60
CA TYR A 102 -2.75 -9.58 -3.24
C TYR A 102 -3.45 -10.91 -3.02
N ILE A 103 -3.89 -11.55 -4.10
CA ILE A 103 -4.49 -12.89 -4.04
C ILE A 103 -3.44 -13.89 -4.47
N LYS A 104 -3.09 -14.82 -3.58
CA LYS A 104 -2.11 -15.88 -3.81
C LYS A 104 -2.71 -17.22 -3.49
N LYS A 105 -2.27 -18.28 -4.18
CA LYS A 105 -2.71 -19.64 -3.87
C LYS A 105 -1.77 -20.27 -2.85
N ALA A 106 -2.33 -21.03 -1.92
CA ALA A 106 -1.53 -21.78 -0.94
C ALA A 106 -0.55 -22.76 -1.64
N LEU A 107 -0.94 -23.32 -2.77
CA LEU A 107 -0.08 -24.22 -3.57
C LEU A 107 1.12 -23.51 -4.20
N ASP A 108 1.10 -22.18 -4.29
CA ASP A 108 2.18 -21.37 -4.84
C ASP A 108 3.18 -20.91 -3.78
N ILE A 109 3.00 -21.31 -2.52
CA ILE A 109 3.95 -21.00 -1.46
C ILE A 109 5.24 -21.78 -1.71
N LYS A 110 6.34 -21.04 -1.89
CA LYS A 110 7.67 -21.59 -2.12
C LYS A 110 8.47 -21.69 -0.82
N VAL A 111 8.38 -20.66 0.01
CA VAL A 111 9.06 -20.59 1.31
C VAL A 111 8.12 -19.95 2.32
N ILE A 112 8.08 -20.51 3.52
CA ILE A 112 7.46 -19.88 4.68
C ILE A 112 8.37 -20.10 5.90
N ASN A 113 8.61 -19.05 6.67
CA ASN A 113 9.39 -19.11 7.90
C ASN A 113 8.91 -18.04 8.89
N LYS A 114 9.61 -17.87 10.02
CA LYS A 114 9.21 -16.94 11.09
C LYS A 114 9.31 -15.46 10.72
N ASP A 115 9.95 -15.12 9.61
CA ASP A 115 10.23 -13.74 9.20
C ASP A 115 9.38 -13.33 7.98
N LYS A 116 9.10 -14.28 7.06
CA LYS A 116 8.40 -14.00 5.79
C LYS A 116 7.74 -15.22 5.14
N ILE A 117 6.96 -14.91 4.10
CA ILE A 117 6.43 -15.85 3.10
C ILE A 117 6.83 -15.42 1.69
N ILE A 118 7.21 -16.39 0.85
CA ILE A 118 7.61 -16.19 -0.55
C ILE A 118 6.81 -17.13 -1.44
N PHE A 119 6.30 -16.61 -2.56
CA PHE A 119 5.55 -17.37 -3.54
C PHE A 119 6.40 -17.73 -4.78
N ASN A 120 5.90 -18.62 -5.63
CA ASN A 120 6.58 -19.07 -6.85
C ASN A 120 6.86 -17.94 -7.85
N ASP A 121 6.04 -16.90 -7.85
CA ASP A 121 6.24 -15.68 -8.66
C ASP A 121 7.24 -14.68 -8.04
N LEU A 122 7.95 -15.11 -6.99
CA LEU A 122 8.95 -14.34 -6.25
C LEU A 122 8.39 -13.17 -5.44
N SER A 123 7.08 -13.00 -5.35
CA SER A 123 6.50 -12.06 -4.39
C SER A 123 6.83 -12.49 -2.95
N GLU A 124 7.26 -11.51 -2.16
CA GLU A 124 7.72 -11.68 -0.78
C GLU A 124 6.90 -10.78 0.15
N PHE A 125 6.47 -11.33 1.28
CA PHE A 125 5.77 -10.58 2.32
C PHE A 125 6.41 -10.90 3.67
N THR A 126 6.90 -9.87 4.36
CA THR A 126 7.44 -10.01 5.72
C THR A 126 6.30 -9.93 6.74
N TRP A 127 6.37 -10.73 7.80
CA TRP A 127 5.31 -10.72 8.81
C TRP A 127 5.25 -9.44 9.65
N SER A 128 6.28 -8.60 9.57
CA SER A 128 6.29 -7.26 10.15
C SER A 128 5.35 -6.30 9.42
N LEU A 129 5.02 -6.54 8.14
CA LEU A 129 4.03 -5.74 7.40
C LEU A 129 2.62 -5.88 7.99
N PHE A 130 2.36 -6.99 8.69
CA PHE A 130 1.10 -7.28 9.36
C PHE A 130 1.35 -7.20 10.88
N ASP A 131 1.28 -5.99 11.47
CA ASP A 131 1.58 -5.75 12.88
C ASP A 131 0.75 -6.66 13.81
N LYS A 132 1.38 -7.23 14.84
CA LYS A 132 0.77 -8.13 15.83
C LYS A 132 -0.45 -7.55 16.54
N LYS A 133 -0.60 -6.21 16.61
CA LYS A 133 -1.73 -5.53 17.26
C LYS A 133 -2.97 -5.40 16.37
N GLU A 134 -2.79 -5.36 15.05
CA GLU A 134 -3.85 -5.19 14.04
C GLU A 134 -3.94 -6.40 13.09
N ARG A 135 -3.31 -7.52 13.46
CA ARG A 135 -3.39 -8.80 12.75
C ARG A 135 -4.83 -9.33 12.81
N ASP A 136 -5.67 -8.84 11.93
CA ASP A 136 -6.90 -9.52 11.55
C ASP A 136 -6.53 -10.68 10.64
N ILE A 137 -5.96 -11.75 11.22
CA ILE A 137 -5.81 -13.01 10.51
C ILE A 137 -7.18 -13.67 10.48
N MET A 138 -8.00 -13.25 9.54
CA MET A 138 -9.30 -13.86 9.32
C MET A 138 -9.11 -15.12 8.48
N ALA A 139 -9.12 -16.28 9.11
CA ALA A 139 -9.19 -17.55 8.42
C ALA A 139 -10.67 -17.90 8.13
N TYR A 140 -11.18 -17.45 6.99
CA TYR A 140 -12.47 -17.87 6.48
C TYR A 140 -12.25 -19.01 5.49
N PRO A 141 -12.59 -20.28 5.76
CA PRO A 141 -12.51 -21.30 4.73
C PRO A 141 -13.24 -20.80 3.46
N PRO A 142 -12.56 -20.66 2.31
CA PRO A 142 -11.31 -21.33 1.93
C PRO A 142 -10.03 -20.46 1.83
N TYR A 143 -9.85 -19.42 2.64
CA TYR A 143 -8.70 -18.52 2.58
C TYR A 143 -8.25 -17.98 3.95
N PHE A 144 -6.99 -17.56 4.01
CA PHE A 144 -6.47 -16.71 5.07
C PHE A 144 -6.34 -15.29 4.54
N ARG A 145 -6.78 -14.30 5.31
CA ARG A 145 -6.56 -12.88 5.04
C ARG A 145 -5.54 -12.35 6.04
N PHE A 146 -4.54 -11.64 5.55
CA PHE A 146 -3.60 -10.86 6.35
C PHE A 146 -3.76 -9.40 5.90
N SER A 147 -4.09 -8.49 6.80
CA SER A 147 -4.20 -7.07 6.47
C SER A 147 -3.36 -6.22 7.41
N SER A 148 -2.97 -5.07 6.90
CA SER A 148 -2.52 -3.91 7.65
C SER A 148 -3.11 -2.65 7.01
N PRO A 149 -2.87 -1.46 7.58
CA PRO A 149 -3.29 -0.20 6.94
C PRO A 149 -2.74 -0.04 5.51
N LEU A 150 -1.59 -0.65 5.20
CA LEU A 150 -0.91 -0.49 3.92
C LEU A 150 -1.25 -1.56 2.89
N ILE A 151 -1.56 -2.79 3.29
CA ILE A 151 -1.65 -3.90 2.36
C ILE A 151 -2.59 -5.00 2.85
N GLU A 152 -3.18 -5.70 1.90
CA GLU A 152 -3.94 -6.92 2.16
C GLU A 152 -3.38 -8.08 1.31
N LEU A 153 -3.15 -9.23 1.95
CA LEU A 153 -2.78 -10.49 1.33
C LEU A 153 -3.85 -11.53 1.64
N LYS A 154 -4.44 -12.14 0.60
CA LYS A 154 -5.32 -13.30 0.70
C LYS A 154 -4.61 -14.54 0.16
N ILE A 155 -4.47 -15.55 1.00
CA ILE A 155 -3.98 -16.87 0.61
C ILE A 155 -5.17 -17.80 0.45
N VAL A 156 -5.49 -18.19 -0.78
CA VAL A 156 -6.65 -19.02 -1.12
C VAL A 156 -6.26 -20.50 -1.27
N PHE A 157 -7.15 -21.39 -0.82
CA PHE A 157 -7.02 -22.83 -0.90
C PHE A 157 -8.03 -23.32 -1.94
N GLU A 158 -7.58 -23.76 -3.10
CA GLU A 158 -8.47 -24.24 -4.15
C GLU A 158 -8.80 -25.73 -3.94
N GLY A 159 -10.09 -26.07 -3.98
CA GLY A 159 -10.52 -27.46 -4.02
C GLY A 159 -11.01 -27.83 -5.42
N THR A 160 -10.37 -28.80 -6.07
CA THR A 160 -10.85 -29.38 -7.34
C THR A 160 -11.21 -30.85 -7.19
N GLY A 161 -12.26 -31.31 -7.87
CA GLY A 161 -12.70 -32.71 -7.89
C GLY A 161 -13.72 -33.13 -6.81
N LEU A 162 -14.12 -34.42 -6.84
CA LEU A 162 -15.21 -34.97 -6.01
C LEU A 162 -15.01 -34.83 -4.49
N PHE A 163 -13.76 -34.74 -4.02
CA PHE A 163 -13.40 -34.60 -2.59
C PHE A 163 -12.80 -33.23 -2.24
N ALA A 164 -12.96 -32.24 -3.15
CA ALA A 164 -12.41 -30.89 -3.05
C ALA A 164 -12.57 -30.25 -1.66
N LYS A 165 -13.78 -30.30 -1.10
CA LYS A 165 -14.08 -29.67 0.20
C LYS A 165 -13.32 -30.29 1.37
N HIS A 166 -13.14 -31.61 1.37
CA HIS A 166 -12.44 -32.30 2.45
C HIS A 166 -10.93 -32.03 2.37
N LYS A 167 -10.36 -32.14 1.16
CA LYS A 167 -8.95 -31.85 0.91
C LYS A 167 -8.59 -30.40 1.26
N GLN A 168 -9.41 -29.45 0.81
CA GLN A 168 -9.26 -28.02 1.11
C GLN A 168 -9.27 -27.74 2.62
N ARG A 169 -10.16 -28.39 3.38
CA ARG A 169 -10.18 -28.26 4.85
C ARG A 169 -8.90 -28.81 5.50
N GLN A 170 -8.40 -29.96 5.03
CA GLN A 170 -7.15 -30.52 5.55
C GLN A 170 -5.95 -29.60 5.26
N GLU A 171 -5.83 -29.09 4.04
CA GLU A 171 -4.77 -28.15 3.65
C GLU A 171 -4.83 -26.86 4.47
N PHE A 172 -6.04 -26.33 4.66
CA PHE A 172 -6.28 -25.16 5.51
C PHE A 172 -5.85 -25.39 6.96
N SER A 173 -6.25 -26.51 7.57
CA SER A 173 -5.85 -26.87 8.95
C SER A 173 -4.34 -27.11 9.08
N ARG A 174 -3.72 -27.71 8.06
CA ARG A 174 -2.26 -27.89 8.02
C ARG A 174 -1.54 -26.54 8.00
N PHE A 175 -1.98 -25.62 7.14
CA PHE A 175 -1.40 -24.29 7.06
C PHE A 175 -1.57 -23.50 8.36
N MET A 176 -2.74 -23.60 9.01
CA MET A 176 -2.96 -23.02 10.34
C MET A 176 -1.94 -23.51 11.36
N SER A 177 -1.65 -24.81 11.37
CA SER A 177 -0.67 -25.41 12.29
C SER A 177 0.75 -24.93 11.98
N GLU A 178 1.12 -24.84 10.70
CA GLU A 178 2.42 -24.32 10.28
C GLU A 178 2.63 -22.86 10.69
N LEU A 179 1.61 -22.01 10.56
CA LEU A 179 1.66 -20.63 11.07
C LEU A 179 1.85 -20.59 12.60
N ALA A 180 1.14 -21.45 13.33
CA ALA A 180 1.26 -21.53 14.79
C ALA A 180 2.67 -21.98 15.22
N ASP A 181 3.26 -22.96 14.55
CA ASP A 181 4.64 -23.43 14.79
C ASP A 181 5.68 -22.31 14.54
N LEU A 182 5.38 -21.37 13.66
CA LEU A 182 6.19 -20.18 13.39
C LEU A 182 5.94 -19.02 14.39
N GLY A 183 5.06 -19.22 15.37
CA GLY A 183 4.67 -18.18 16.34
C GLY A 183 3.76 -17.10 15.75
N ILE A 184 3.13 -17.38 14.60
CA ILE A 184 2.15 -16.51 13.94
C ILE A 184 0.76 -16.94 14.41
N ASN A 185 0.34 -16.34 15.52
CA ASN A 185 -0.96 -16.62 16.12
C ASN A 185 -2.08 -16.02 15.27
N THR A 186 -3.07 -16.85 14.92
CA THR A 186 -4.27 -16.47 14.16
C THR A 186 -5.50 -16.24 15.07
N LEU A 187 -5.26 -15.82 16.31
CA LEU A 187 -6.27 -15.65 17.38
C LEU A 187 -7.25 -14.52 16.98
N ASP A 188 -8.57 -14.65 16.96
CA ASP A 188 -9.48 -15.77 17.21
C ASP A 188 -10.65 -15.62 16.22
N LEU A 189 -10.90 -16.65 15.42
CA LEU A 189 -12.13 -16.76 14.64
C LEU A 189 -13.26 -17.23 15.56
N THR A 190 -13.71 -16.34 16.43
CA THR A 190 -14.98 -16.47 17.16
C THR A 190 -16.00 -15.52 16.57
#